data_AF-A0A933CUQ1-F1
#
_entry.id   AF-A0A933CUQ1-F1
#
_cell.length_a   1.000
_cell.length_b   1.000
_cell.length_c   1.000
_cell.angle_alpha   90.00
_cell.angle_beta   90.00
_cell.angle_gamma   90.00
#
_symmetry.space_group_name_H-M   'P 1'
#
loop_
_entity.id
_entity.type
_entity.pdbx_description
1 polymer ?
#
loop_
_entity_poly.entity_id
_entity_poly.type
_entity_poly.pdbx_seq_one_letter_code
_entity_poly.pdbx_strand_id
1 'polypeptide(L)' 'MSKPAEKVEDALIREGWKTLVRKMGVAKATRFLVAFERGEGDSVKEIKRFWRGKSLDEIYRMVKRTRMTP' A
#
# COMPACT_ATOMS: atom_id res chain seq x y z
N MET A 1 -9.94 -21.39 -7.91
CA MET A 1 -10.28 -21.91 -6.57
C MET A 1 -8.99 -21.93 -5.76
N SER A 2 -8.82 -21.02 -4.80
CA SER A 2 -7.62 -20.89 -3.96
C SER A 2 -7.39 -22.15 -3.11
N LYS A 3 -6.13 -22.57 -2.93
CA LYS A 3 -5.79 -23.81 -2.22
C LYS A 3 -6.12 -23.69 -0.72
N PRO A 4 -6.44 -24.80 -0.02
CA PRO A 4 -6.83 -24.77 1.40
C PRO A 4 -5.79 -24.13 2.34
N ALA A 5 -4.50 -24.24 2.03
CA ALA A 5 -3.41 -23.66 2.82
C ALA A 5 -3.44 -22.11 2.81
N GLU A 6 -3.76 -21.51 1.66
CA GLU A 6 -3.82 -20.05 1.45
C GLU A 6 -4.89 -19.40 2.35
N LYS A 7 -6.01 -20.11 2.58
CA LYS A 7 -7.09 -19.64 3.48
C LYS A 7 -6.69 -19.67 4.96
N VAL A 8 -5.78 -20.56 5.36
CA VAL A 8 -5.30 -20.67 6.74
C VAL A 8 -4.31 -19.56 7.04
N GLU A 9 -3.43 -19.26 6.09
CA GLU A 9 -2.48 -18.14 6.16
C GLU A 9 -3.21 -16.80 6.27
N ASP A 10 -4.25 -16.59 5.45
CA ASP A 10 -5.10 -15.39 5.53
C ASP A 10 -5.78 -15.21 6.90
N ALA A 11 -6.26 -16.32 7.50
CA ALA A 11 -6.92 -16.29 8.79
C ALA A 11 -5.94 -15.91 9.91
N LEU A 12 -4.74 -16.47 9.88
CA LEU A 12 -3.65 -16.17 10.82
C LEU A 12 -3.21 -14.71 10.73
N ILE A 13 -3.05 -14.17 9.51
CA ILE A 13 -2.68 -12.76 9.31
C ILE A 13 -3.75 -11.84 9.90
N ARG A 14 -5.04 -12.14 9.66
CA ARG A 14 -6.16 -11.37 10.22
C ARG A 14 -6.20 -11.40 11.75
N GLU A 15 -5.93 -12.56 12.35
CA GLU A 15 -5.86 -12.70 13.80
C GLU A 15 -4.68 -11.94 14.40
N GLY A 16 -3.51 -12.04 13.79
CA GLY A 16 -2.31 -11.29 14.15
C GLY A 16 -2.57 -9.78 14.12
N TRP A 17 -3.15 -9.29 13.02
CA TRP A 17 -3.52 -7.89 12.88
C TRP A 17 -4.48 -7.42 13.99
N LYS A 18 -5.58 -8.16 14.24
CA LYS A 18 -6.53 -7.82 15.32
C LYS A 18 -5.85 -7.76 16.69
N THR A 19 -4.94 -8.69 16.95
CA THR A 19 -4.20 -8.74 18.22
C THR A 19 -3.27 -7.53 18.38
N LEU A 20 -2.53 -7.16 17.32
CA LEU A 20 -1.68 -5.98 17.30
C LEU A 20 -2.51 -4.71 17.52
N VAL A 21 -3.56 -4.50 16.73
CA VAL A 21 -4.43 -3.31 16.86
C VAL A 21 -5.00 -3.18 18.27
N ARG A 22 -5.48 -4.28 18.87
CA ARG A 22 -6.02 -4.29 20.22
C ARG A 22 -4.98 -3.92 21.29
N LYS A 23 -3.71 -4.28 21.10
CA LYS A 23 -2.65 -4.07 22.10
C LYS A 23 -1.96 -2.71 22.00
N MET A 24 -1.74 -2.20 20.79
CA MET A 24 -0.93 -0.98 20.59
C MET A 24 -1.64 0.12 19.80
N GLY A 25 -2.89 -0.12 19.36
CA GLY A 25 -3.62 0.79 18.49
C GLY A 25 -3.16 0.71 17.04
N VAL A 26 -4.04 1.15 16.13
CA VAL A 26 -3.85 1.03 14.68
C VAL A 26 -2.53 1.65 14.20
N ALA A 27 -2.19 2.85 14.68
CA ALA A 27 -0.99 3.56 14.23
C ALA A 27 0.32 2.83 14.57
N LYS A 28 0.43 2.26 15.78
CA LYS A 28 1.63 1.50 16.18
C LYS A 28 1.66 0.13 15.52
N ALA A 29 0.50 -0.52 15.37
CA ALA A 29 0.39 -1.81 14.67
C ALA A 29 0.82 -1.70 13.19
N THR A 30 0.41 -0.64 12.49
CA THR A 30 0.87 -0.37 11.12
C THR A 30 2.37 -0.16 11.06
N ARG A 31 2.94 0.67 11.95
CA ARG A 31 4.40 0.90 11.98
C ARG A 31 5.18 -0.38 12.26
N PHE A 32 4.67 -1.22 13.15
CA PHE A 32 5.25 -2.53 13.44
C PHE A 32 5.27 -3.38 12.16
N LEU A 33 4.14 -3.52 11.46
CA LEU A 33 4.06 -4.31 10.22
C LEU A 33 5.04 -3.79 9.15
N VAL A 34 5.04 -2.48 8.92
CA VAL A 34 5.94 -1.79 7.96
C VAL A 34 7.42 -1.95 8.32
N ALA A 35 7.76 -2.16 9.58
CA ALA A 35 9.15 -2.42 9.98
C ALA A 35 9.64 -3.82 9.57
N PHE A 36 8.74 -4.80 9.43
CA PHE A 36 9.05 -6.17 9.01
C PHE A 36 8.81 -6.40 7.51
N GLU A 37 7.78 -5.76 6.97
CA GLU A 37 7.54 -5.73 5.53
C GLU A 37 8.59 -4.83 4.89
N ARG A 38 9.60 -5.44 4.26
CA ARG A 38 10.41 -4.71 3.29
C ARG A 38 9.41 -4.19 2.26
N GLY A 39 9.22 -2.88 2.18
CA GLY A 39 8.27 -2.30 1.25
C GLY A 39 8.44 -2.94 -0.13
N GLU A 40 7.39 -3.55 -0.64
CA GLU A 40 7.43 -4.12 -1.97
C GLU A 40 7.47 -2.97 -2.98
N GLY A 41 8.52 -2.94 -3.79
CA GLY A 41 8.68 -1.95 -4.84
C GLY A 41 9.48 -0.71 -4.45
N ASP A 42 10.11 -0.13 -5.46
CA ASP A 42 10.80 1.14 -5.37
C ASP A 42 9.82 2.21 -5.89
N SER A 43 9.01 2.75 -4.97
CA SER A 43 7.98 3.74 -5.30
C SER A 43 8.58 4.97 -6.00
N VAL A 44 9.84 5.32 -5.69
CA VAL A 44 10.58 6.37 -6.37
C VAL A 44 10.85 5.98 -7.83
N LYS A 45 11.31 4.75 -8.09
CA LYS A 45 11.51 4.22 -9.44
C LYS A 45 10.21 4.16 -10.23
N GLU A 46 9.10 3.76 -9.60
CA GLU A 46 7.81 3.68 -10.24
C GLU A 46 7.23 5.05 -10.59
N ILE A 47 7.29 6.00 -9.66
CA ILE A 47 6.88 7.40 -9.89
C ILE A 47 7.73 8.01 -11.01
N LYS A 48 9.05 7.80 -11.00
CA LYS A 48 9.94 8.25 -12.08
C LYS A 48 9.62 7.59 -13.42
N ARG A 49 9.18 6.33 -13.43
CA ARG A 49 8.73 5.64 -14.65
C ARG A 49 7.42 6.23 -15.16
N PHE A 50 6.46 6.45 -14.28
CA PHE A 50 5.14 6.95 -14.62
C PHE A 50 5.16 8.37 -15.20
N TRP A 51 5.98 9.26 -14.63
CA TRP A 51 6.11 10.64 -15.09
C TRP A 51 7.18 10.87 -16.16
N ARG A 52 7.83 9.81 -16.64
CA ARG A 52 8.93 9.91 -17.59
C ARG A 52 8.48 10.62 -18.87
N GLY A 53 9.25 11.64 -19.27
CA GLY A 53 9.00 12.39 -20.50
C GLY A 53 7.84 13.39 -20.43
N LYS A 54 7.20 13.56 -19.26
CA LYS A 54 6.16 14.57 -19.05
C LYS A 54 6.75 15.83 -18.46
N SER A 55 6.37 16.97 -19.02
CA SER A 55 6.65 18.29 -18.44
C SER A 55 5.79 18.54 -17.20
N LEU A 56 6.25 19.46 -16.33
CA LEU A 56 5.53 19.81 -15.11
C LEU A 56 4.08 20.26 -15.39
N ASP A 57 3.85 21.00 -16.47
CA ASP A 57 2.52 21.46 -16.87
C ASP A 57 1.59 20.32 -17.31
N GLU A 58 2.14 19.27 -17.91
CA GLU A 58 1.37 18.07 -18.25
C GLU A 58 1.01 17.28 -17.01
N ILE A 59 1.96 17.11 -16.09
CA ILE A 59 1.74 16.47 -14.78
C ILE A 59 0.63 17.22 -14.03
N TYR A 60 0.74 18.55 -13.94
CA TYR A 60 -0.22 19.39 -13.24
C TYR A 60 -1.63 19.27 -13.84
N ARG A 61 -1.76 19.32 -15.17
CA ARG A 61 -3.05 19.16 -15.87
C ARG A 61 -3.64 17.77 -15.65
N MET A 62 -2.83 16.71 -15.66
CA MET A 62 -3.29 15.35 -15.39
C MET A 62 -3.85 15.21 -13.97
N VAL A 63 -3.10 15.64 -12.96
CA VAL A 63 -3.53 15.58 -11.55
C VAL A 63 -4.80 16.40 -11.31
N LYS A 64 -4.90 17.58 -11.93
CA LYS A 64 -6.08 18.45 -11.81
C LYS A 64 -7.32 17.86 -12.49
N ARG A 65 -7.16 17.17 -13.64
CA ARG A 65 -8.28 16.47 -14.32
C ARG A 65 -8.77 15.27 -13.53
N THR A 66 -7.88 14.50 -12.90
CA THR A 66 -8.29 13.33 -12.09
C THR A 66 -9.14 13.72 -10.89
N ARG A 67 -9.04 14.96 -10.38
CA ARG A 67 -9.92 15.50 -9.33
C ARG A 67 -11.33 15.91 -9.82
N MET A 68 -11.61 15.85 -11.13
CA MET A 68 -12.88 16.30 -11.74
C MET A 68 -13.79 15.17 -12.25
N THR A 69 -13.46 13.90 -11.99
CA THR A 69 -14.36 12.77 -12.22
C THR A 69 -14.88 12.23 -10.87
N PRO A 70 -16.19 12.33 -10.59
CA PRO A 70 -16.81 11.72 -9.41
C PRO A 70 -16.82 10.18 -9.47
#